data_AF-A0A9E4VU05-F1
#
_entry.id   AF-A0A9E4VU05-F1
#
_cell.length_a   1.000
_cell.length_b   1.000
_cell.length_c   1.000
_cell.angle_alpha   90.00
_cell.angle_beta   90.00
_cell.angle_gamma   90.00
#
_symmetry.space_group_name_H-M   'P 1'
#
loop_
_entity.id
_entity.type
_entity.pdbx_description
1 polymer ?
#
loop_
_entity_poly.entity_id
_entity_poly.type
_entity_poly.pdbx_seq_one_letter_code
_entity_poly.pdbx_strand_id
1 'polypeptide(L)'
;GGFRGGEGGYEPVRNSVFKKFSTRSMRPVINFETCIKCTLCWLQCPDTCFDVTPDGLYDANMESCCGCGVCEAVCPVPDCVTMVSEADFEDNNSQYEMWQKDKEGYNQWMTALVDKQKAETRTHGFHHVGGYAEEISEMTEA
;
A
#
# COMPACT_ATOMS: atom_id res chain seq x y z
N GLY A 1 -12.61 -24.98 7.85
CA GLY A 1 -12.42 -23.97 8.90
C GLY A 1 -11.06 -23.35 8.72
N GLY A 2 -11.00 -22.16 8.14
CA GLY A 2 -9.75 -21.45 7.88
C GLY A 2 -9.04 -21.09 9.18
N PHE A 3 -7.72 -21.06 9.14
CA PHE A 3 -6.85 -20.81 10.28
C PHE A 3 -7.08 -19.38 10.80
N ARG A 4 -8.03 -19.27 11.75
CA ARG A 4 -8.50 -18.08 12.48
C ARG A 4 -9.17 -17.01 11.59
N GLY A 5 -10.51 -16.91 11.66
CA GLY A 5 -11.26 -15.75 11.14
C GLY A 5 -12.42 -16.12 10.21
N GLY A 6 -13.58 -16.44 10.82
CA GLY A 6 -14.95 -16.39 10.28
C GLY A 6 -15.20 -16.74 8.80
N GLU A 7 -16.38 -16.34 8.31
CA GLU A 7 -16.70 -16.33 6.88
C GLU A 7 -16.09 -15.11 6.16
N GLY A 8 -15.55 -14.15 6.92
CA GLY A 8 -15.05 -12.85 6.45
C GLY A 8 -13.52 -12.72 6.27
N GLY A 9 -12.74 -13.77 6.56
CA GLY A 9 -11.27 -13.73 6.54
C GLY A 9 -10.62 -13.32 7.88
N TYR A 10 -9.30 -13.14 7.89
CA TYR A 10 -8.49 -12.85 9.08
C TYR A 10 -8.24 -11.34 9.24
N GLU A 11 -8.68 -10.80 10.38
CA GLU A 11 -8.40 -9.44 10.83
C GLU A 11 -7.54 -9.47 12.12
N PRO A 12 -6.37 -8.83 12.13
CA PRO A 12 -5.55 -8.67 13.33
C PRO A 12 -6.26 -7.84 14.41
N VAL A 13 -6.08 -8.19 15.68
CA VAL A 13 -6.59 -7.37 16.79
C VAL A 13 -5.80 -6.07 16.89
N ARG A 14 -6.50 -4.93 16.90
CA ARG A 14 -5.89 -3.60 16.91
C ARG A 14 -6.29 -2.81 18.15
N ASN A 15 -5.46 -1.83 18.51
CA ASN A 15 -5.79 -0.92 19.59
C ASN A 15 -6.90 0.06 19.12
N SER A 16 -8.00 0.13 19.86
CA SER A 16 -9.12 1.01 19.52
C SER A 16 -8.81 2.50 19.72
N VAL A 17 -7.83 2.82 20.59
CA VAL A 17 -7.46 4.19 20.97
C VAL A 17 -6.24 4.67 20.20
N PHE A 18 -5.20 3.85 20.10
CA PHE A 18 -3.95 4.25 19.46
C PHE A 18 -3.96 3.92 17.97
N LYS A 19 -4.27 4.93 17.16
CA LYS A 19 -4.23 4.86 15.70
C LYS A 19 -2.85 5.32 15.20
N LYS A 20 -2.28 4.59 14.23
CA LYS A 20 -0.90 4.82 13.75
C LYS A 20 -0.83 5.78 12.57
N PHE A 21 -1.97 6.10 11.97
CA PHE A 21 -2.00 6.84 10.73
C PHE A 21 -1.41 8.26 10.78
N SER A 22 -1.34 8.90 11.95
CA SER A 22 -0.81 10.26 12.08
C SER A 22 0.69 10.36 11.75
N THR A 23 1.42 9.25 11.68
CA THR A 23 2.86 9.24 11.39
C THR A 23 3.18 9.14 9.90
N ARG A 24 2.18 8.95 9.03
CA ARG A 24 2.41 8.65 7.61
C ARG A 24 2.61 9.93 6.79
N SER A 25 3.59 9.91 5.89
CA SER A 25 3.70 10.91 4.80
C SER A 25 3.17 10.36 3.49
N MET A 26 3.09 9.03 3.37
CA MET A 26 2.64 8.29 2.21
C MET A 26 1.75 7.14 2.66
N ARG A 27 0.80 6.72 1.82
CA ARG A 27 -0.05 5.54 2.06
C ARG A 27 -0.08 4.62 0.84
N PRO A 28 -0.24 3.29 1.03
CA PRO A 28 -0.35 2.37 -0.09
C PRO A 28 -1.75 2.45 -0.71
N VAL A 29 -1.80 2.54 -2.04
CA VAL A 29 -2.99 2.33 -2.86
C VAL A 29 -2.86 0.98 -3.56
N ILE A 30 -3.92 0.17 -3.53
CA ILE A 30 -3.88 -1.23 -3.97
C ILE A 30 -4.69 -1.42 -5.24
N ASN A 31 -4.09 -2.03 -6.25
CA ASN A 31 -4.80 -2.54 -7.41
C ASN A 31 -5.25 -3.99 -7.15
N PHE A 32 -6.54 -4.14 -6.86
CA PHE A 32 -7.14 -5.44 -6.56
C PHE A 32 -7.28 -6.35 -7.79
N GLU A 33 -7.25 -5.81 -9.02
CA GLU A 33 -7.36 -6.59 -10.25
C GLU A 33 -6.05 -7.26 -10.66
N THR A 34 -4.92 -6.61 -10.41
CA THR A 34 -3.59 -7.15 -10.71
C THR A 34 -3.03 -8.01 -9.58
N CYS A 35 -3.68 -8.02 -8.42
CA CYS A 35 -3.25 -8.78 -7.26
C CYS A 35 -3.30 -10.29 -7.50
N ILE A 36 -2.13 -10.94 -7.49
CA ILE A 36 -1.99 -12.41 -7.63
C ILE A 36 -2.15 -13.19 -6.31
N LYS A 37 -2.56 -12.52 -5.22
CA LYS A 37 -2.80 -13.12 -3.89
C LYS A 37 -1.59 -13.87 -3.31
N CYS A 38 -0.38 -13.33 -3.53
CA CYS A 38 0.88 -13.96 -3.09
C CYS A 38 1.18 -13.85 -1.57
N THR A 39 0.36 -13.14 -0.80
CA THR A 39 0.49 -12.97 0.67
C THR A 39 1.73 -12.18 1.14
N LEU A 40 2.63 -11.76 0.24
CA LEU A 40 3.88 -11.10 0.63
C LEU A 40 3.67 -9.76 1.34
N CYS A 41 2.74 -8.93 0.87
CA CYS A 41 2.39 -7.66 1.50
C CYS A 41 1.87 -7.84 2.94
N TRP A 42 1.08 -8.90 3.17
CA TRP A 42 0.55 -9.23 4.49
C TRP A 42 1.65 -9.75 5.42
N LEU A 43 2.51 -10.66 4.93
CA LEU A 43 3.56 -11.29 5.74
C LEU A 43 4.67 -10.32 6.14
N GLN A 44 5.05 -9.40 5.25
CA GLN A 44 6.15 -8.45 5.48
C GLN A 44 5.69 -7.13 6.11
N CYS A 45 4.39 -6.95 6.35
CA CYS A 45 3.90 -5.74 6.99
C CYS A 45 4.34 -5.70 8.45
N PRO A 46 5.20 -4.75 8.88
CA PRO A 46 5.69 -4.69 10.25
C PRO A 46 4.57 -4.40 11.26
N ASP A 47 3.51 -3.74 10.82
CA ASP A 47 2.36 -3.36 11.66
C ASP A 47 1.15 -4.28 11.51
N THR A 48 1.22 -5.30 10.64
CA THR A 48 0.08 -6.18 10.33
C THR A 48 -1.20 -5.39 9.99
N CYS A 49 -1.08 -4.37 9.13
CA CYS A 49 -2.20 -3.51 8.77
C CYS A 49 -3.14 -4.13 7.72
N PHE A 50 -2.76 -5.25 7.09
CA PHE A 50 -3.57 -5.89 6.06
C PHE A 50 -4.62 -6.85 6.64
N ASP A 51 -5.86 -6.68 6.21
CA ASP A 51 -6.98 -7.58 6.46
C ASP A 51 -7.16 -8.52 5.27
N VAL A 52 -7.36 -9.81 5.56
CA VAL A 52 -7.64 -10.81 4.52
C VAL A 52 -9.12 -10.73 4.20
N THR A 53 -9.45 -10.32 2.99
CA THR A 53 -10.83 -10.19 2.51
C THR A 53 -11.44 -11.57 2.19
N PRO A 54 -12.78 -11.68 2.09
CA PRO A 54 -13.45 -12.93 1.68
C PRO A 54 -13.00 -13.44 0.30
N ASP A 55 -12.62 -12.54 -0.60
CA ASP A 55 -12.13 -12.86 -1.93
C ASP A 55 -10.68 -13.35 -1.93
N GLY A 56 -10.03 -13.42 -0.76
CA GLY A 56 -8.62 -13.79 -0.61
C GLY A 56 -7.64 -12.69 -1.05
N LEU A 57 -8.14 -11.46 -1.24
CA LEU A 57 -7.34 -10.26 -1.44
C LEU A 57 -6.93 -9.65 -0.09
N TYR A 58 -6.01 -8.70 -0.12
CA TYR A 58 -5.47 -8.04 1.06
C TYR A 58 -5.86 -6.57 1.06
N ASP A 59 -6.73 -6.16 1.98
CA ASP A 59 -7.11 -4.75 2.15
C ASP A 59 -6.24 -4.12 3.23
N ALA A 60 -5.72 -2.92 2.98
CA ALA A 60 -4.90 -2.23 3.97
C ALA A 60 -5.78 -1.37 4.87
N ASN A 61 -5.79 -1.66 6.17
CA ASN A 61 -6.46 -0.83 7.16
C ASN A 61 -5.71 0.50 7.35
N MET A 62 -6.28 1.57 6.79
CA MET A 62 -5.63 2.88 6.75
C MET A 62 -5.50 3.54 8.12
N GLU A 63 -6.29 3.14 9.13
CA GLU A 63 -6.13 3.66 10.50
C GLU A 63 -4.86 3.12 11.20
N SER A 64 -4.38 1.97 10.74
CA SER A 64 -3.32 1.19 11.38
C SER A 64 -2.03 1.17 10.57
N CYS A 65 -2.10 1.57 9.31
CA CYS A 65 -0.95 1.73 8.43
C CYS A 65 -0.08 2.91 8.89
N CYS A 66 1.23 2.67 9.06
CA CYS A 66 2.21 3.71 9.37
C CYS A 66 2.83 4.37 8.13
N GLY A 67 2.58 3.83 6.92
CA GLY A 67 3.15 4.36 5.68
C GLY A 67 4.59 3.93 5.37
N CYS A 68 5.08 2.79 5.89
CA CYS A 68 6.48 2.36 5.73
C CYS A 68 6.93 1.99 4.31
N GLY A 69 6.02 1.72 3.37
CA GLY A 69 6.36 1.38 1.97
C GLY A 69 6.89 -0.03 1.71
N VAL A 70 7.04 -0.88 2.73
CA VAL A 70 7.54 -2.27 2.56
C VAL A 70 6.64 -3.09 1.64
N CYS A 71 5.32 -2.87 1.69
CA CYS A 71 4.34 -3.60 0.90
C CYS A 71 4.48 -3.39 -0.61
N GLU A 72 4.84 -2.19 -1.05
CA GLU A 72 5.15 -1.89 -2.45
C GLU A 72 6.49 -2.51 -2.85
N ALA A 73 7.52 -2.35 -2.03
CA ALA A 73 8.87 -2.86 -2.33
C ALA A 73 8.92 -4.40 -2.48
N VAL A 74 8.09 -5.13 -1.72
CA VAL A 74 8.04 -6.60 -1.78
C VAL A 74 7.07 -7.11 -2.85
N CYS A 75 6.20 -6.27 -3.40
CA CYS A 75 5.18 -6.74 -4.32
C CYS A 75 5.82 -7.20 -5.64
N PRO A 76 5.62 -8.46 -6.08
CA PRO A 76 6.22 -8.96 -7.31
C PRO A 76 5.52 -8.46 -8.56
N VAL A 77 4.31 -7.90 -8.41
CA VAL A 77 3.51 -7.36 -9.51
C VAL A 77 3.76 -5.85 -9.60
N PRO A 78 4.21 -5.33 -10.75
CA PRO A 78 4.43 -3.90 -10.91
C PRO A 78 3.12 -3.13 -10.71
N ASP A 79 3.18 -2.00 -10.01
CA ASP A 79 2.05 -1.10 -9.74
C ASP A 79 0.82 -1.78 -9.09
N CYS A 80 1.00 -2.95 -8.46
CA CYS A 80 -0.09 -3.58 -7.70
C CYS A 80 -0.30 -2.90 -6.34
N VAL A 81 0.78 -2.46 -5.71
CA VAL A 81 0.74 -1.63 -4.52
C VAL A 81 1.63 -0.44 -4.81
N THR A 82 1.08 0.77 -4.74
CA THR A 82 1.84 2.00 -5.02
C THR A 82 1.69 2.95 -3.84
N MET A 83 2.80 3.49 -3.35
CA MET A 83 2.76 4.48 -2.27
C MET A 83 2.44 5.86 -2.84
N VAL A 84 1.37 6.47 -2.36
CA VAL A 84 0.86 7.79 -2.78
C VAL A 84 0.90 8.78 -1.62
N SER A 85 1.10 10.06 -1.92
CA SER A 85 1.16 11.15 -0.94
C SER A 85 -0.07 11.19 -0.04
N GLU A 86 0.17 11.19 1.27
CA GLU A 86 -0.89 11.25 2.29
C GLU A 86 -1.78 12.48 2.16
N ALA A 87 -1.24 13.59 1.66
CA ALA A 87 -1.93 14.86 1.53
C ALA A 87 -3.08 14.83 0.51
N ASP A 88 -3.11 13.83 -0.38
CA ASP A 88 -4.13 13.70 -1.42
C ASP A 88 -5.43 13.06 -0.94
N PHE A 89 -5.54 12.72 0.35
CA PHE A 89 -6.77 12.12 0.87
C PHE A 89 -7.21 12.67 2.23
N GLU A 90 -8.53 12.66 2.41
CA GLU A 90 -9.20 13.24 3.58
C GLU A 90 -9.66 12.17 4.59
N ASP A 91 -9.75 10.91 4.17
CA ASP A 91 -10.31 9.81 4.96
C ASP A 91 -9.42 8.56 5.03
N ASN A 92 -9.84 7.61 5.87
CA ASN A 92 -9.18 6.33 6.14
C ASN A 92 -10.07 5.13 5.81
N ASN A 93 -11.00 5.29 4.87
CA ASN A 93 -11.93 4.22 4.52
C ASN A 93 -11.21 3.04 3.85
N SER A 94 -11.87 1.88 3.92
CA SER A 94 -11.40 0.66 3.24
C SER A 94 -11.39 0.87 1.73
N GLN A 95 -10.23 0.63 1.11
CA GLN A 95 -10.09 0.67 -0.35
C GLN A 95 -10.84 -0.50 -0.99
N TYR A 96 -10.84 -1.66 -0.35
CA TYR A 96 -11.59 -2.83 -0.82
C TYR A 96 -13.09 -2.58 -0.86
N GLU A 97 -13.66 -1.92 0.16
CA GLU A 97 -15.09 -1.57 0.15
C GLU A 97 -15.44 -0.57 -0.96
N MET A 98 -14.55 0.40 -1.23
CA MET A 98 -14.72 1.33 -2.34
C MET A 98 -14.70 0.59 -3.68
N TRP A 99 -13.74 -0.33 -3.86
CA TRP A 99 -13.63 -1.16 -5.07
C TRP A 99 -14.83 -2.10 -5.26
N GLN A 100 -15.36 -2.70 -4.20
CA GLN A 100 -16.54 -3.57 -4.28
C GLN A 100 -17.81 -2.81 -4.69
N LYS A 101 -17.94 -1.54 -4.29
CA LYS A 101 -19.09 -0.70 -4.66
C LYS A 101 -19.04 -0.27 -6.13
N ASP A 102 -17.87 0.17 -6.59
CA ASP A 102 -17.66 0.61 -7.97
C ASP A 102 -16.22 0.32 -8.42
N LYS A 103 -16.06 -0.75 -9.19
CA LYS A 103 -14.76 -1.19 -9.70
C LYS A 103 -14.18 -0.22 -10.72
N GLU A 104 -15.01 0.27 -11.63
CA GLU A 104 -14.56 1.16 -12.71
C GLU A 104 -14.14 2.52 -12.13
N GLY A 105 -14.97 3.08 -11.24
CA GLY A 105 -14.66 4.32 -10.54
C GLY A 105 -13.40 4.21 -9.69
N TYR A 106 -13.25 3.11 -8.94
CA TYR A 106 -12.04 2.85 -8.16
C TYR A 106 -10.78 2.78 -9.05
N ASN A 107 -10.83 2.04 -10.16
CA ASN A 107 -9.68 1.90 -11.05
C ASN A 107 -9.28 3.25 -11.66
N GLN A 108 -10.25 4.10 -12.04
CA GLN A 108 -9.96 5.45 -12.55
C GLN A 108 -9.34 6.33 -11.46
N TRP A 109 -9.90 6.32 -10.25
CA TRP A 109 -9.40 7.05 -9.09
C TRP A 109 -7.96 6.62 -8.74
N MET A 110 -7.72 5.33 -8.63
CA MET A 110 -6.40 4.76 -8.36
C MET A 110 -5.40 5.13 -9.44
N THR A 111 -5.76 4.99 -10.72
CA THR A 111 -4.86 5.28 -11.84
C THR A 111 -4.43 6.75 -11.82
N ALA A 112 -5.36 7.67 -11.57
CA ALA A 112 -5.03 9.10 -11.46
C ALA A 112 -4.01 9.40 -10.35
N LEU A 113 -4.12 8.71 -9.21
CA LEU A 113 -3.17 8.85 -8.10
C LEU A 113 -1.80 8.25 -8.43
N VAL A 114 -1.77 7.06 -9.03
CA VAL A 114 -0.54 6.38 -9.44
C VAL A 114 0.20 7.19 -10.50
N ASP A 115 -0.51 7.74 -11.49
CA ASP A 115 0.09 8.56 -12.54
C ASP A 115 0.66 9.87 -12.00
N LYS A 116 -0.05 10.52 -11.06
CA LYS A 116 0.47 11.68 -10.35
C LYS A 116 1.75 11.35 -9.60
N GLN A 117 1.78 10.21 -8.90
CA GLN A 117 2.96 9.77 -8.16
C GLN A 117 4.16 9.50 -9.07
N LYS A 118 3.93 8.91 -10.25
CA LYS A 118 4.99 8.63 -11.25
C LYS A 118 5.62 9.90 -11.83
N ALA A 119 4.92 11.03 -11.79
CA ALA A 119 5.46 12.31 -12.21
C ALA A 119 6.53 12.86 -11.24
N GLU A 120 6.61 12.33 -10.01
CA GLU A 120 7.55 12.75 -8.98
C GLU A 120 8.61 11.65 -8.74
N THR A 121 9.86 11.89 -9.13
CA THR A 121 10.97 10.99 -8.80
C THR A 121 11.21 11.03 -7.29
N ARG A 122 10.99 9.88 -6.63
CA ARG A 122 11.24 9.75 -5.19
C ARG A 122 12.35 8.75 -4.89
N THR A 123 13.11 9.03 -3.84
CA THR A 123 14.00 8.06 -3.25
C THR A 123 13.19 7.09 -2.41
N HIS A 124 13.12 5.83 -2.83
CA HIS A 124 12.76 4.76 -1.91
C HIS A 124 13.94 4.66 -0.95
N GLY A 125 13.82 5.07 0.30
CA GLY A 125 14.93 5.22 1.28
C GLY A 125 15.79 3.98 1.57
N PHE A 126 15.68 2.93 0.76
CA PHE A 126 16.58 1.80 0.64
C PHE A 126 17.72 2.13 -0.34
N HIS A 127 18.76 2.81 0.17
CA HIS A 127 19.99 3.04 -0.59
C HIS A 127 20.95 1.86 -0.43
N HIS A 128 21.62 1.46 -1.52
CA HIS A 128 22.78 0.57 -1.43
C HIS A 128 24.07 1.37 -1.21
N VAL A 129 25.10 0.70 -0.71
CA VAL A 129 26.42 1.32 -0.57
C VAL A 129 26.92 1.70 -1.97
N GLY A 130 27.10 3.01 -2.20
CA GLY A 130 27.49 3.56 -3.51
C GLY A 130 26.34 4.21 -4.28
N GLY A 131 25.07 3.99 -3.91
CA GLY A 131 23.91 4.51 -4.64
C GLY A 131 23.91 6.04 -4.77
N TYR A 132 24.31 6.77 -3.72
CA TYR A 132 24.44 8.23 -3.82
C TYR A 132 25.49 8.68 -4.85
N ALA A 133 26.57 7.93 -5.04
CA ALA A 133 27.56 8.28 -6.06
C ALA A 133 27.02 8.05 -7.47
N GLU A 134 26.23 7.00 -7.67
CA GLU A 134 25.50 6.72 -8.91
C GLU A 134 24.48 7.83 -9.20
N GLU A 135 23.61 8.16 -8.25
CA GLU A 135 22.62 9.25 -8.35
C GLU A 135 23.30 10.61 -8.67
N ILE A 136 24.40 10.94 -7.98
CA ILE A 136 25.17 12.16 -8.25
C ILE A 136 25.72 12.15 -9.68
N SER A 137 26.25 11.02 -10.16
CA SER A 137 26.79 10.93 -11.52
C SER A 137 25.72 11.16 -12.57
N GLU A 138 24.56 10.53 -12.45
CA GLU A 138 23.42 10.72 -13.35
C GLU A 138 22.92 12.16 -13.35
N MET A 139 22.85 12.81 -12.19
CA MET A 139 22.46 14.22 -12.08
C MET A 139 23.49 15.18 -12.69
N THR A 140 24.78 14.86 -12.65
CA THR A 140 25.82 15.69 -13.26
C THR A 140 25.97 15.50 -14.77
N GLU A 141 25.46 14.40 -15.32
CA GLU A 141 25.46 14.08 -16.75
C GLU A 141 24.21 14.57 -17.50
N ALA A 142 23.14 14.95 -16.77
CA ALA A 142 21.89 15.51 -17.30
C ALA A 142 21.93 17.05 -17.48
#